data_AF-A0A3N1PIQ5-F1
#
_entry.id   AF-A0A3N1PIQ5-F1
#
_cell.length_a   1.000
_cell.length_b   1.000
_cell.length_c   1.000
_cell.angle_alpha   90.00
_cell.angle_beta   90.00
_cell.angle_gamma   90.00
#
_symmetry.space_group_name_H-M   'P 1'
#
loop_
_entity.id
_entity.type
_entity.pdbx_description
1 polymer ?
#
loop_
_entity_poly.entity_id
_entity_poly.type
_entity_poly.pdbx_seq_one_letter_code
_entity_poly.pdbx_strand_id
1 'polypeptide(L)'
;MRYIDVPPLPRRQCPGCEETYPETGEFFHRDALCASGWTRRCKSCRNATDRARYAQDPEKHAQRSRERREERTAYFLSIGRYEAV
;
A
#
# COMPACT_ATOMS: atom_id res chain seq x y z
N MET A 1 -36.02 15.07 -16.23
CA MET A 1 -34.83 14.35 -15.72
C MET A 1 -34.11 13.71 -16.90
N ARG A 2 -32.86 14.08 -17.19
CA ARG A 2 -32.02 13.32 -18.13
C ARG A 2 -31.17 12.37 -17.28
N TYR A 3 -31.44 11.07 -17.37
CA TYR A 3 -30.55 10.06 -16.80
C TYR A 3 -29.29 10.02 -17.67
N ILE A 4 -28.14 10.28 -17.06
CA ILE A 4 -26.84 10.11 -17.72
C ILE A 4 -26.50 8.63 -17.59
N ASP A 5 -26.46 7.92 -18.71
CA ASP A 5 -25.94 6.56 -18.78
C ASP A 5 -24.43 6.60 -18.48
N VAL A 6 -24.07 6.33 -17.23
CA VAL A 6 -22.67 6.18 -16.83
C VAL A 6 -22.19 4.83 -17.35
N PRO A 7 -21.16 4.78 -18.21
CA PRO A 7 -20.66 3.52 -18.73
C PRO A 7 -20.14 2.64 -17.57
N PRO A 8 -20.32 1.31 -17.67
CA PRO A 8 -19.88 0.40 -16.63
C PRO A 8 -18.36 0.51 -16.44
N LEU A 9 -17.96 0.55 -15.17
CA LEU A 9 -16.55 0.59 -14.80
C LEU A 9 -15.79 -0.61 -15.36
N PRO A 10 -14.52 -0.45 -15.78
CA PRO A 10 -13.68 -1.56 -16.18
C PRO A 10 -13.57 -2.57 -15.04
N ARG A 11 -13.62 -3.86 -15.38
CA ARG A 11 -13.53 -4.97 -14.43
C ARG A 11 -12.30 -5.80 -14.74
N ARG A 12 -11.69 -6.36 -13.70
CA ARG A 12 -10.47 -7.15 -13.79
C ARG A 12 -10.56 -8.38 -12.89
N GLN A 13 -10.06 -9.50 -13.41
CA GLN A 13 -9.90 -10.73 -12.64
C GLN A 13 -8.61 -10.68 -11.80
N CYS A 14 -8.73 -10.97 -10.51
CA CYS A 14 -7.58 -11.12 -9.63
C CYS A 14 -6.91 -12.48 -9.86
N PRO A 15 -5.60 -12.56 -10.15
CA PRO A 15 -4.91 -13.84 -10.35
C PRO A 15 -4.59 -14.58 -9.03
N GLY A 16 -5.03 -14.06 -7.88
CA GLY A 16 -4.82 -14.69 -6.57
C GLY A 16 -6.05 -15.42 -6.05
N CYS A 17 -7.24 -14.87 -6.26
CA CYS A 17 -8.51 -15.45 -5.86
C CYS A 17 -9.45 -15.76 -7.04
N GLU A 18 -9.03 -15.44 -8.27
CA GLU A 18 -9.77 -15.68 -9.53
C GLU A 18 -11.13 -14.97 -9.64
N GLU A 19 -11.50 -14.15 -8.65
CA GLU A 19 -12.70 -13.31 -8.68
C GLU A 19 -12.50 -12.05 -9.55
N THR A 20 -13.60 -11.62 -10.18
CA THR A 20 -13.64 -10.43 -11.03
C THR A 20 -14.23 -9.25 -10.29
N TYR A 21 -13.44 -8.19 -10.11
CA TYR A 21 -13.83 -6.97 -9.41
C TYR A 21 -13.76 -5.74 -10.32
N PRO A 22 -14.54 -4.69 -10.04
CA PRO A 22 -14.33 -3.36 -10.64
C PRO A 22 -12.93 -2.82 -10.34
N GLU A 23 -12.29 -2.17 -11.32
CA GLU A 23 -11.00 -1.48 -11.16
C GLU A 23 -11.19 -0.16 -10.38
N THR A 24 -11.59 -0.28 -9.13
CA THR A 24 -11.77 0.85 -8.21
C THR A 24 -10.80 0.73 -7.04
N GLY A 25 -10.62 1.87 -6.37
CA GLY A 25 -9.83 1.96 -5.15
C GLY A 25 -10.43 1.22 -3.96
N GLU A 26 -11.58 0.57 -4.11
CA GLU A 26 -12.17 -0.32 -3.10
C GLU A 26 -11.52 -1.72 -3.18
N PHE A 27 -11.37 -2.28 -4.38
CA PHE A 27 -10.91 -3.65 -4.63
C PHE A 27 -9.43 -3.76 -5.00
N PHE A 28 -8.83 -2.69 -5.53
CA PHE A 28 -7.41 -2.67 -5.92
C PHE A 28 -6.67 -1.51 -5.23
N HIS A 29 -5.35 -1.64 -5.06
CA HIS A 29 -4.52 -0.53 -4.60
C HIS A 29 -4.05 0.29 -5.81
N ARG A 30 -3.86 1.60 -5.60
CA ARG A 30 -3.23 2.45 -6.60
C ARG A 30 -1.75 2.07 -6.76
N ASP A 31 -1.33 1.96 -8.01
CA ASP A 31 0.05 1.66 -8.39
C ASP A 31 0.42 2.50 -9.60
N ALA A 32 1.22 3.55 -9.35
CA ALA A 32 1.65 4.49 -10.39
C ALA A 32 2.60 3.86 -11.42
N LEU A 33 3.17 2.69 -11.12
CA LEU A 33 4.05 1.97 -12.04
C LEU A 33 3.27 1.06 -13.02
N CYS A 34 1.99 0.80 -12.73
CA CYS A 34 1.13 0.00 -13.59
C CYS A 34 0.45 0.89 -14.64
N ALA A 35 0.37 0.41 -15.90
CA ALA A 35 -0.28 1.14 -17.00
C ALA A 35 -1.76 1.50 -16.71
N SER A 36 -2.48 0.64 -15.97
CA SER A 36 -3.87 0.91 -15.56
C SER A 36 -3.98 1.74 -14.27
N GLY A 37 -2.87 2.07 -13.60
CA GLY A 37 -2.86 2.76 -12.32
C GLY A 37 -3.29 1.89 -11.12
N TRP A 38 -3.61 0.61 -11.35
CA TRP A 38 -4.09 -0.34 -10.34
C TRP A 38 -3.23 -1.59 -10.26
N THR A 39 -3.10 -2.12 -9.04
CA THR A 39 -2.39 -3.38 -8.80
C THR A 39 -3.02 -4.56 -9.51
N ARG A 40 -2.19 -5.55 -9.88
CA ARG A 40 -2.66 -6.79 -10.52
C ARG A 40 -3.50 -7.69 -9.61
N ARG A 41 -3.20 -7.73 -8.31
CA ARG A 41 -3.97 -8.49 -7.31
C ARG A 41 -4.95 -7.57 -6.60
N CYS A 42 -6.09 -8.12 -6.18
CA CYS A 42 -7.02 -7.43 -5.29
C CYS A 42 -6.37 -7.16 -3.92
N LYS A 43 -6.95 -6.23 -3.16
CA LYS A 43 -6.43 -5.83 -1.85
C LYS A 43 -6.30 -7.00 -0.88
N SER A 44 -7.26 -7.92 -0.85
CA SER A 44 -7.25 -9.06 0.06
C SER A 44 -6.04 -9.97 -0.22
N CYS A 45 -5.86 -10.38 -1.48
CA CYS A 45 -4.71 -11.21 -1.89
C CYS A 45 -3.37 -10.50 -1.68
N ARG A 46 -3.30 -9.19 -1.97
CA ARG A 46 -2.08 -8.41 -1.73
C ARG A 46 -1.75 -8.34 -0.24
N ASN A 47 -2.73 -7.99 0.60
CA ASN A 47 -2.56 -7.90 2.05
C ASN A 47 -2.19 -9.26 2.66
N ALA A 48 -2.76 -10.36 2.18
CA ALA A 48 -2.39 -11.70 2.62
C ALA A 48 -0.92 -12.01 2.28
N THR A 49 -0.48 -11.67 1.06
CA THR A 49 0.92 -11.83 0.64
C THR A 49 1.86 -10.98 1.49
N ASP A 50 1.50 -9.73 1.73
CA ASP A 50 2.31 -8.82 2.54
C ASP A 50 2.39 -9.29 3.99
N ARG A 51 1.27 -9.73 4.59
CA ARG A 51 1.26 -10.33 5.94
C ARG A 51 2.15 -11.56 6.03
N ALA A 52 2.09 -12.46 5.04
CA ALA A 52 2.95 -13.64 5.00
C ALA A 52 4.43 -13.24 4.91
N ARG A 53 4.77 -12.21 4.12
CA ARG A 53 6.14 -11.69 4.03
C ARG A 53 6.61 -11.12 5.38
N TYR A 54 5.79 -10.31 6.04
CA TYR A 54 6.13 -9.74 7.35
C TYR A 54 6.23 -10.79 8.45
N ALA A 55 5.47 -11.88 8.36
CA ALA A 55 5.51 -12.98 9.32
C ALA A 55 6.78 -13.85 9.21
N GLN A 56 7.46 -13.85 8.06
CA GLN A 56 8.68 -14.65 7.87
C GLN A 56 9.86 -14.16 8.72
N ASP A 57 9.97 -12.85 8.96
CA ASP A 57 11.18 -12.27 9.55
C ASP A 57 10.84 -11.08 10.46
N PRO A 58 10.06 -11.28 11.54
CA PRO A 58 9.54 -10.21 12.37
C PRO A 58 10.65 -9.42 13.06
N GLU A 59 11.76 -10.08 13.41
CA GLU A 59 12.92 -9.46 14.06
C GLU A 59 13.59 -8.44 13.14
N LYS A 60 13.87 -8.83 11.89
CA LYS A 60 14.44 -7.93 10.87
C LYS A 60 13.55 -6.70 10.64
N HIS A 61 12.24 -6.90 10.62
CA HIS A 61 11.29 -5.79 10.48
C HIS A 61 11.29 -4.86 11.71
N ALA A 62 11.37 -5.43 12.92
CA ALA A 62 11.45 -4.67 14.15
C ALA A 62 12.77 -3.88 14.26
N GLN A 63 13.90 -4.50 13.92
CA GLN A 63 15.21 -3.86 13.90
C GLN A 63 15.22 -2.66 12.95
N ARG A 64 14.77 -2.85 11.69
CA ARG A 64 14.68 -1.75 10.71
C ARG A 64 13.78 -0.60 11.19
N SER A 65 12.73 -0.91 11.96
CA SER A 65 11.87 0.12 12.55
C SER A 65 12.59 0.91 13.64
N ARG A 66 13.39 0.24 14.49
CA ARG A 66 14.21 0.87 15.55
C ARG A 66 15.27 1.76 14.93
N GLU A 67 16.06 1.25 13.99
CA GLU A 67 17.11 1.99 13.29
C GLU A 67 16.56 3.27 12.65
N ARG A 68 15.42 3.20 11.95
CA ARG A 68 14.78 4.38 11.36
C ARG A 68 14.35 5.42 12.39
N ARG A 69 13.91 4.99 13.59
CA ARG A 69 13.53 5.91 14.68
C ARG A 69 14.75 6.57 15.29
N GLU A 70 15.83 5.83 15.46
CA GLU A 70 17.11 6.33 15.96
C GLU A 70 17.72 7.33 14.99
N GLU A 71 17.80 7.00 13.70
CA GLU A 71 18.27 7.89 12.62
C GLU A 71 17.45 9.19 12.58
N ARG A 72 16.13 9.07 12.63
CA ARG A 72 15.23 10.24 12.65
C ARG A 72 15.47 11.11 13.88
N THR A 73 15.63 10.50 15.06
CA THR A 73 15.89 11.23 16.32
C THR A 73 17.25 11.91 16.27
N ALA A 74 18.30 11.19 15.84
CA ALA A 74 19.65 11.72 15.69
C ALA A 74 19.68 12.90 14.69
N TYR A 75 18.97 12.80 13.57
CA TYR A 75 18.81 13.90 12.62
C TYR A 75 18.18 15.13 13.28
N PHE A 76 17.06 14.97 14.01
CA PHE A 76 16.40 16.10 14.66
C PHE A 76 17.23 16.74 15.78
N LEU A 77 18.00 15.94 16.53
CA LEU A 77 18.96 16.45 17.49
C LEU A 77 20.09 17.21 16.78
N SER A 78 20.60 16.68 15.67
CA SER A 78 21.71 17.31 14.92
C SER A 78 21.37 18.69 14.35
N ILE A 79 20.10 18.93 14.00
CA ILE A 79 19.63 20.23 13.50
C ILE A 79 19.12 21.15 14.61
N GLY A 80 19.36 20.81 15.89
CA GLY A 80 18.99 21.63 17.04
C GLY A 80 17.48 21.83 17.21
N ARG A 81 16.64 20.96 16.63
CA ARG A 81 15.17 21.15 16.65
C ARG A 81 14.59 21.21 18.06
N TYR A 82 15.30 20.66 19.04
CA TYR A 82 14.89 20.61 20.44
C TYR A 82 15.70 21.53 21.37
N GLU A 83 16.63 22.32 20.83
CA GLU A 83 17.52 23.21 21.62
C GLU A 83 17.01 24.66 21.71
N ALA A 84 15.86 24.98 21.10
CA ALA A 84 15.24 26.29 21.23
C ALA A 84 14.43 26.40 22.54
N VAL A 85 15.11 26.68 23.65
CA VAL A 85 14.57 27.22 24.91
C VAL A 85 15.48 28.32 25.41
#